data_AF-A0A0F8ZJJ4-F1
#
_entry.id   AF-A0A0F8ZJJ4-F1
#
_cell.length_a   1.000
_cell.length_b   1.000
_cell.length_c   1.000
_cell.angle_alpha   90.00
_cell.angle_beta   90.00
_cell.angle_gamma   90.00
#
_symmetry.space_group_name_H-M   'P 1'
#
loop_
_entity.id
_entity.type
_entity.pdbx_description
1 polymer ?
#
loop_
_entity_poly.entity_id
_entity_poly.type
_entity_poly.pdbx_seq_one_letter_code
_entity_poly.pdbx_strand_id
1 'polypeptide(L)'
;TPEFEPFLQDDFVTKRSGRWVLPVRMDSKGMVSGVVHDVSRTGETAFMEPLEIIGLSNELENLSAEVRAEEIRILRALCAGIRAEAGEIEAQFEILVRLDKVNACAAFAERHKLHAPEINTAGSLRLVKALNPLLMLLDNTQVVPLDMTLGQDVETARVMAITGPNAGGKTVTMKTVGLCLLMALSGIPVPAGEGTSIPFMTGLLVDIGDEQSVEAHLSTFSAHASNIARIIKSAGPGSLVLLDELGTGTDPSQGAALGAAVLQELSDKGALVLATTHLVDIVGYVHKSEAMVNASMAFDEETMRPLYRLRRGEPGQSHAIETAATYGMPASVVERAKELAGTIQVEFEGLVRDLQARRLTLEREEEAAAKEREALGLERRELKKKLKEADSEKKNIIRKAYEDARAIVRSVKREAAGLLDKAKKDKSKAALKSLDTVG
;
A
#
# COMPACT_ATOMS: atom_id res chain seq x y z
N THR A 1 -57.20 -12.85 -61.64
CA THR A 1 -58.05 -13.70 -62.51
C THR A 1 -57.75 -13.34 -63.95
N PRO A 2 -57.91 -14.27 -64.92
CA PRO A 2 -57.62 -14.01 -66.35
C PRO A 2 -58.43 -12.85 -66.95
N GLU A 3 -59.54 -12.47 -66.29
CA GLU A 3 -60.42 -11.38 -66.70
C GLU A 3 -59.83 -9.98 -66.50
N PHE A 4 -58.87 -9.79 -65.58
CA PHE A 4 -58.28 -8.48 -65.29
C PHE A 4 -56.91 -8.25 -65.93
N GLU A 5 -56.27 -9.31 -66.42
CA GLU A 5 -54.95 -9.31 -67.09
C GLU A 5 -54.83 -8.26 -68.22
N PRO A 6 -55.86 -8.01 -69.08
CA PRO A 6 -55.78 -6.99 -70.13
C PRO A 6 -55.74 -5.54 -69.62
N PHE A 7 -56.16 -5.30 -68.37
CA PHE A 7 -56.30 -3.97 -67.78
C PHE A 7 -55.13 -3.61 -66.85
N LEU A 8 -54.27 -4.58 -66.52
CA LEU A 8 -53.07 -4.36 -65.72
C LEU A 8 -51.97 -3.73 -66.58
N GLN A 9 -51.18 -2.85 -65.97
CA GLN A 9 -49.97 -2.32 -66.59
C GLN A 9 -48.80 -3.31 -66.44
N ASP A 10 -48.74 -4.01 -65.29
CA ASP A 10 -47.73 -5.01 -64.95
C ASP A 10 -48.33 -6.09 -64.02
N ASP A 11 -47.73 -7.28 -63.99
CA ASP A 11 -48.26 -8.45 -63.27
C ASP A 11 -47.70 -8.64 -61.84
N PHE A 12 -47.39 -7.55 -61.13
CA PHE A 12 -46.91 -7.61 -59.75
C PHE A 12 -47.89 -6.98 -58.76
N VAL A 13 -47.91 -7.52 -57.54
CA VAL A 13 -48.60 -6.91 -56.40
C VAL A 13 -47.60 -6.09 -55.59
N THR A 14 -47.94 -4.86 -55.23
CA THR A 14 -47.08 -4.00 -54.40
C THR A 14 -47.85 -3.36 -53.26
N LYS A 15 -47.13 -2.67 -52.36
CA LYS A 15 -47.74 -1.86 -51.31
C LYS A 15 -47.54 -0.38 -51.58
N ARG A 16 -48.63 0.39 -51.52
CA ARG A 16 -48.62 1.86 -51.52
C ARG A 16 -49.35 2.35 -50.30
N SER A 17 -48.74 3.26 -49.54
CA SER A 17 -49.33 3.82 -48.31
C SER A 17 -49.85 2.76 -47.32
N GLY A 18 -49.19 1.60 -47.25
CA GLY A 18 -49.58 0.48 -46.37
C GLY A 18 -50.63 -0.47 -46.94
N ARG A 19 -51.22 -0.17 -48.11
CA ARG A 19 -52.28 -0.96 -48.77
C ARG A 19 -51.73 -1.79 -49.91
N TRP A 20 -52.27 -2.99 -50.08
CA TRP A 20 -51.94 -3.86 -51.21
C TRP A 20 -52.64 -3.37 -52.47
N VAL A 21 -51.88 -3.16 -53.53
CA VAL A 21 -52.38 -2.55 -54.77
C VAL A 21 -51.84 -3.28 -55.99
N LEU A 22 -52.62 -3.24 -57.06
CA LEU A 22 -52.27 -3.70 -58.39
C LEU A 22 -52.02 -2.48 -59.30
N PRO A 23 -50.99 -2.52 -60.16
CA PRO A 23 -50.76 -1.48 -61.15
C PRO A 23 -51.75 -1.66 -62.32
N VAL A 24 -52.76 -0.79 -62.38
CA VAL A 24 -53.79 -0.76 -63.44
C VAL A 24 -53.46 0.35 -64.42
N ARG A 25 -53.67 0.13 -65.72
CA ARG A 25 -53.50 1.17 -66.73
C ARG A 25 -54.46 2.33 -66.48
N MET A 26 -53.98 3.57 -66.59
CA MET A 26 -54.80 4.75 -66.26
C MET A 26 -56.04 4.92 -67.15
N ASP A 27 -55.98 4.47 -68.40
CA ASP A 27 -57.08 4.44 -69.36
C ASP A 27 -58.16 3.40 -69.03
N SER A 28 -57.78 2.37 -68.26
CA SER A 28 -58.61 1.22 -67.90
C SER A 28 -59.06 1.22 -66.43
N LYS A 29 -58.79 2.31 -65.70
CA LYS A 29 -59.11 2.44 -64.26
C LYS A 29 -60.59 2.26 -63.90
N GLY A 30 -61.51 2.44 -64.85
CA GLY A 30 -62.95 2.23 -64.63
C GLY A 30 -63.40 0.78 -64.81
N MET A 31 -62.54 -0.08 -65.36
CA MET A 31 -62.85 -1.49 -65.67
C MET A 31 -62.49 -2.43 -64.51
N VAL A 32 -61.54 -2.03 -63.67
CA VAL A 32 -61.22 -2.73 -62.43
C VAL A 32 -61.95 -2.03 -61.29
N SER A 33 -62.77 -2.77 -60.55
CA SER A 33 -63.51 -2.21 -59.43
C SER A 33 -62.58 -2.11 -58.22
N GLY A 34 -62.26 -0.88 -57.79
CA GLY A 34 -61.34 -0.66 -56.67
C GLY A 34 -61.09 0.80 -56.36
N VAL A 35 -60.25 1.06 -55.36
CA VAL A 35 -59.85 2.42 -54.92
C VAL A 35 -58.42 2.70 -55.37
N VAL A 36 -58.20 3.82 -56.04
CA VAL A 36 -56.85 4.27 -56.43
C VAL A 36 -56.19 4.93 -55.22
N HIS A 37 -55.06 4.38 -54.78
CA HIS A 37 -54.29 4.89 -53.63
C HIS A 37 -53.09 5.75 -54.03
N ASP A 38 -52.57 5.55 -55.24
CA ASP A 38 -51.42 6.28 -55.76
C ASP A 38 -51.43 6.26 -57.29
N VAL A 39 -50.72 7.20 -57.92
CA VAL A 39 -50.56 7.29 -59.37
C VAL A 39 -49.08 7.41 -59.70
N SER A 40 -48.62 6.71 -60.74
CA SER A 40 -47.22 6.78 -61.16
C SER A 40 -46.83 8.20 -61.58
N ARG A 41 -45.53 8.50 -61.50
CA ARG A 41 -44.99 9.82 -61.83
C ARG A 41 -45.23 10.23 -63.30
N THR A 42 -45.37 9.27 -64.21
CA THR A 42 -45.72 9.51 -65.61
C THR A 42 -47.22 9.71 -65.82
N GLY A 43 -48.05 9.39 -64.82
CA GLY A 43 -49.51 9.47 -64.90
C GLY A 43 -50.17 8.28 -65.61
N GLU A 44 -49.38 7.31 -66.08
CA GLU A 44 -49.86 6.22 -66.94
C GLU A 44 -50.37 5.00 -66.14
N THR A 45 -50.01 4.89 -64.87
CA THR A 45 -50.36 3.75 -64.01
C THR A 45 -51.08 4.21 -62.76
N ALA A 46 -52.26 3.68 -62.50
CA ALA A 46 -52.99 3.85 -61.26
C ALA A 46 -52.75 2.63 -60.36
N PHE A 47 -52.26 2.86 -59.14
CA PHE A 47 -52.11 1.81 -58.13
C PHE A 47 -53.44 1.64 -57.39
N MET A 48 -54.15 0.56 -57.71
CA MET A 48 -55.52 0.32 -57.26
C MET A 48 -55.60 -0.84 -56.28
N GLU A 49 -56.30 -0.65 -55.16
CA GLU A 49 -56.74 -1.72 -54.26
C GLU A 49 -58.08 -2.28 -54.76
N PRO A 50 -58.14 -3.55 -55.21
CA PRO A 50 -59.38 -4.18 -55.66
C PRO A 50 -60.45 -4.25 -54.55
N LEU A 51 -61.72 -4.05 -54.91
CA LEU A 51 -62.84 -4.06 -53.95
C LEU A 51 -62.89 -5.35 -53.10
N GLU A 52 -62.53 -6.49 -53.67
CA GLU A 52 -62.60 -7.80 -53.03
C GLU A 52 -61.65 -7.92 -51.82
N ILE A 53 -60.52 -7.19 -51.84
CA ILE A 53 -59.51 -7.27 -50.79
C ILE A 53 -59.59 -6.12 -49.78
N ILE A 54 -60.38 -5.06 -50.04
CA ILE A 54 -60.52 -3.92 -49.13
C ILE A 54 -60.99 -4.39 -47.74
N GLY A 55 -61.97 -5.31 -47.69
CA GLY A 55 -62.46 -5.88 -46.44
C GLY A 55 -61.36 -6.62 -45.66
N LEU A 56 -60.64 -7.51 -46.35
CA LEU A 56 -59.54 -8.29 -45.77
C LEU A 56 -58.35 -7.41 -45.34
N SER A 57 -58.03 -6.37 -46.09
CA SER A 57 -56.95 -5.43 -45.73
C SER A 57 -57.31 -4.60 -44.51
N ASN A 58 -58.56 -4.16 -44.37
CA ASN A 58 -59.04 -3.47 -43.17
C ASN A 58 -59.05 -4.39 -41.94
N GLU A 59 -59.50 -5.64 -42.11
CA GLU A 59 -59.47 -6.64 -41.04
C GLU A 59 -58.04 -6.95 -40.59
N LEU A 60 -57.11 -7.11 -41.54
CA LEU A 60 -55.68 -7.31 -41.23
C LEU A 60 -55.07 -6.12 -40.48
N GLU A 61 -55.41 -4.89 -40.85
CA GLU A 61 -54.96 -3.67 -40.17
C GLU A 61 -55.51 -3.60 -38.74
N ASN A 62 -56.80 -3.91 -38.55
CA ASN A 62 -57.44 -3.98 -37.23
C ASN A 62 -56.80 -5.06 -36.35
N LEU A 63 -56.64 -6.29 -36.86
CA LEU A 63 -55.98 -7.37 -36.13
C LEU A 63 -54.53 -7.02 -35.77
N SER A 64 -53.81 -6.36 -36.68
CA SER A 64 -52.44 -5.89 -36.40
C SER A 64 -52.42 -4.83 -35.28
N ALA A 65 -53.42 -3.96 -35.24
CA ALA A 65 -53.57 -2.98 -34.17
C ALA A 65 -53.93 -3.65 -32.83
N GLU A 66 -54.82 -4.65 -32.84
CA GLU A 66 -55.19 -5.45 -31.67
C GLU A 66 -53.99 -6.20 -31.09
N VAL A 67 -53.17 -6.84 -31.95
CA VAL A 67 -51.91 -7.50 -31.52
C VAL A 67 -50.98 -6.51 -30.83
N ARG A 68 -50.74 -5.33 -31.42
CA ARG A 68 -49.89 -4.30 -30.79
C ARG A 68 -50.45 -3.81 -29.46
N ALA A 69 -51.76 -3.64 -29.36
CA ALA A 69 -52.42 -3.24 -28.12
C ALA A 69 -52.22 -4.29 -27.02
N GLU A 70 -52.33 -5.58 -27.38
CA GLU A 70 -52.11 -6.69 -26.48
C GLU A 70 -50.64 -6.84 -26.06
N GLU A 71 -49.68 -6.64 -26.98
CA GLU A 71 -48.25 -6.58 -26.67
C GLU A 71 -47.95 -5.50 -25.62
N ILE A 72 -48.48 -4.29 -25.82
CA ILE A 72 -48.32 -3.18 -24.86
C ILE A 72 -48.96 -3.53 -23.51
N ARG A 73 -50.13 -4.18 -23.51
CA ARG A 73 -50.80 -4.62 -22.29
C ARG A 73 -49.93 -5.62 -21.51
N ILE A 74 -49.36 -6.62 -22.20
CA ILE A 74 -48.48 -7.63 -21.61
C ILE A 74 -47.21 -6.97 -21.06
N LEU A 75 -46.54 -6.11 -21.83
CA LEU A 75 -45.35 -5.39 -21.38
C LEU A 75 -45.63 -4.53 -20.15
N ARG A 76 -46.78 -3.84 -20.09
CA ARG A 76 -47.18 -3.07 -18.90
C ARG A 76 -47.36 -3.97 -17.68
N ALA A 77 -47.98 -5.15 -17.85
CA ALA A 77 -48.16 -6.09 -16.75
C ALA A 77 -46.81 -6.63 -16.24
N LEU A 78 -45.89 -6.99 -17.14
CA LEU A 78 -44.53 -7.43 -16.77
C LEU A 78 -43.76 -6.32 -16.05
N CYS A 79 -43.77 -5.09 -16.60
CA CYS A 79 -43.13 -3.94 -15.97
C CYS A 79 -43.73 -3.61 -14.59
N ALA A 80 -45.04 -3.78 -14.41
CA ALA A 80 -45.69 -3.60 -13.11
C ALA A 80 -45.23 -4.66 -12.09
N GLY A 81 -45.07 -5.92 -12.52
CA GLY A 81 -44.49 -6.99 -11.71
C GLY A 81 -43.06 -6.67 -11.27
N ILE A 82 -42.19 -6.23 -12.19
CA ILE A 82 -40.82 -5.81 -11.87
C ILE A 82 -40.82 -4.60 -10.93
N ARG A 83 -41.72 -3.63 -11.16
CA ARG A 83 -41.82 -2.42 -10.34
C ARG A 83 -42.20 -2.72 -8.89
N ALA A 84 -43.06 -3.72 -8.66
CA ALA A 84 -43.43 -4.14 -7.31
C ALA A 84 -42.21 -4.61 -6.50
N GLU A 85 -41.27 -5.29 -7.18
CA GLU A 85 -40.04 -5.83 -6.59
C GLU A 85 -38.82 -4.90 -6.74
N ALA A 86 -38.99 -3.70 -7.30
CA ALA A 86 -37.86 -2.83 -7.66
C ALA A 86 -36.96 -2.49 -6.47
N GLY A 87 -37.53 -2.27 -5.29
CA GLY A 87 -36.76 -2.00 -4.08
C GLY A 87 -35.91 -3.19 -3.61
N GLU A 88 -36.41 -4.42 -3.74
CA GLU A 88 -35.63 -5.62 -3.42
C GLU A 88 -34.51 -5.85 -4.43
N ILE A 89 -34.79 -5.64 -5.71
CA ILE A 89 -33.80 -5.73 -6.80
C ILE A 89 -32.68 -4.71 -6.58
N GLU A 90 -33.01 -3.47 -6.22
CA GLU A 90 -32.04 -2.42 -5.91
C GLU A 90 -31.19 -2.78 -4.68
N ALA A 91 -31.80 -3.29 -3.61
CA ALA A 91 -31.06 -3.75 -2.44
C ALA A 91 -30.12 -4.92 -2.76
N GLN A 92 -30.55 -5.88 -3.58
CA GLN A 92 -29.70 -6.97 -4.05
C GLN A 92 -28.53 -6.47 -4.90
N PHE A 93 -28.79 -5.51 -5.79
CA PHE A 93 -27.75 -4.90 -6.60
C PHE A 93 -26.67 -4.20 -5.75
N GLU A 94 -27.07 -3.43 -4.74
CA GLU A 94 -26.13 -2.79 -3.81
C GLU A 94 -25.26 -3.81 -3.04
N ILE A 95 -25.85 -4.94 -2.64
CA ILE A 95 -25.11 -6.04 -2.00
C ILE A 95 -24.10 -6.65 -2.99
N LEU A 96 -24.51 -6.90 -4.23
CA LEU A 96 -23.62 -7.43 -5.27
C LEU A 96 -22.45 -6.48 -5.56
N VAL A 97 -22.71 -5.17 -5.67
CA VAL A 97 -21.66 -4.16 -5.85
C VAL A 97 -20.69 -4.15 -4.67
N ARG A 98 -21.18 -4.29 -3.44
CA ARG A 98 -20.32 -4.37 -2.25
C ARG A 98 -19.45 -5.63 -2.26
N LEU A 99 -20.02 -6.79 -2.61
CA LEU A 99 -19.27 -8.05 -2.72
C LEU A 99 -18.20 -7.97 -3.81
N ASP A 100 -18.54 -7.44 -4.98
CA ASP A 100 -17.61 -7.28 -6.10
C ASP A 100 -16.44 -6.37 -5.73
N LYS A 101 -16.68 -5.24 -5.06
CA LYS A 101 -15.62 -4.34 -4.54
C LYS A 101 -14.65 -5.06 -3.61
N VAL A 102 -15.18 -5.82 -2.64
CA VAL A 102 -14.34 -6.58 -1.68
C VAL A 102 -13.54 -7.66 -2.40
N ASN A 103 -14.17 -8.40 -3.31
CA ASN A 103 -13.52 -9.45 -4.09
C ASN A 103 -12.42 -8.89 -5.00
N ALA A 104 -12.66 -7.75 -5.66
CA ALA A 104 -11.67 -7.05 -6.47
C ALA A 104 -10.45 -6.62 -5.64
N CYS A 105 -10.67 -6.07 -4.43
CA CYS A 105 -9.58 -5.71 -3.51
C CYS A 105 -8.78 -6.95 -3.06
N ALA A 106 -9.46 -8.04 -2.73
CA ALA A 106 -8.82 -9.30 -2.34
C ALA A 106 -7.99 -9.90 -3.48
N ALA A 107 -8.54 -9.99 -4.68
CA ALA A 107 -7.84 -10.49 -5.86
C ALA A 107 -6.62 -9.62 -6.22
N PHE A 108 -6.76 -8.29 -6.13
CA PHE A 108 -5.65 -7.36 -6.31
C PHE A 108 -4.55 -7.57 -5.25
N ALA A 109 -4.95 -7.74 -3.99
CA ALA A 109 -4.02 -7.99 -2.90
C ALA A 109 -3.27 -9.31 -3.06
N GLU A 110 -3.94 -10.39 -3.45
CA GLU A 110 -3.30 -11.69 -3.68
C GLU A 110 -2.33 -11.65 -4.87
N ARG A 111 -2.77 -11.06 -5.99
CA ARG A 111 -1.94 -10.91 -7.20
C ARG A 111 -0.64 -10.16 -6.92
N HIS A 112 -0.69 -9.14 -6.08
CA HIS A 112 0.46 -8.26 -5.79
C HIS A 112 1.09 -8.47 -4.42
N LYS A 113 0.67 -9.50 -3.67
CA LYS A 113 1.18 -9.85 -2.32
C LYS A 113 1.12 -8.67 -1.34
N LEU A 114 -0.02 -7.97 -1.34
CA LEU A 114 -0.28 -6.83 -0.48
C LEU A 114 -0.67 -7.28 0.94
N HIS A 115 -0.41 -6.44 1.94
CA HIS A 115 -0.76 -6.72 3.32
C HIS A 115 -1.81 -5.73 3.82
N ALA A 116 -2.76 -6.21 4.62
CA ALA A 116 -3.68 -5.34 5.34
C ALA A 116 -2.91 -4.63 6.47
N PRO A 117 -2.76 -3.30 6.44
CA PRO A 117 -2.02 -2.57 7.47
C PRO A 117 -2.87 -2.44 8.74
N GLU A 118 -2.23 -2.25 9.88
CA GLU A 118 -2.93 -1.81 11.10
C GLU A 118 -3.37 -0.35 10.93
N ILE A 119 -4.64 -0.04 11.25
CA ILE A 119 -5.11 1.35 11.32
C ILE A 119 -5.12 1.80 12.78
N ASN A 120 -4.33 2.82 13.13
CA ASN A 120 -4.21 3.32 14.50
C ASN A 120 -4.81 4.73 14.67
N THR A 121 -5.25 5.06 15.88
CA THR A 121 -5.71 6.41 16.24
C THR A 121 -4.66 7.22 16.99
N ALA A 122 -3.45 6.68 17.18
CA ALA A 122 -2.35 7.34 17.88
C ALA A 122 -1.68 8.42 17.03
N GLY A 123 -1.98 8.49 15.73
CA GLY A 123 -1.36 9.45 14.82
C GLY A 123 0.09 9.09 14.50
N SER A 124 0.45 7.81 14.59
CA SER A 124 1.78 7.30 14.24
C SER A 124 1.72 6.59 12.90
N LEU A 125 2.57 6.99 11.97
CA LEU A 125 2.77 6.38 10.66
C LEU A 125 4.05 5.56 10.71
N ARG A 126 3.93 4.27 10.40
CA ARG A 126 5.04 3.33 10.25
C ARG A 126 4.84 2.54 8.97
N LEU A 127 5.74 2.71 8.02
CA LEU A 127 5.81 1.89 6.82
C LEU A 127 7.02 0.97 6.92
N VAL A 128 6.81 -0.32 6.70
CA VAL A 128 7.86 -1.34 6.70
C VAL A 128 7.98 -1.90 5.29
N LYS A 129 9.14 -1.77 4.64
CA LYS A 129 9.40 -2.22 3.27
C LYS A 129 8.28 -1.85 2.27
N ALA A 130 7.73 -0.66 2.37
CA ALA A 130 6.66 -0.19 1.49
C ALA A 130 7.19 0.06 0.08
N LEU A 131 6.45 -0.38 -0.93
CA LEU A 131 6.73 -0.12 -2.33
C LEU A 131 5.81 0.98 -2.84
N ASN A 132 6.27 1.76 -3.81
CA ASN A 132 5.40 2.72 -4.46
C ASN A 132 4.29 1.98 -5.25
N PRO A 133 2.99 2.19 -4.93
CA PRO A 133 1.91 1.43 -5.55
C PRO A 133 1.80 1.56 -7.07
N LEU A 134 2.24 2.69 -7.66
CA LEU A 134 2.22 2.87 -9.11
C LEU A 134 3.44 2.26 -9.78
N LEU A 135 4.63 2.41 -9.19
CA LEU A 135 5.85 1.83 -9.76
C LEU A 135 5.84 0.29 -9.72
N MET A 136 5.20 -0.32 -8.73
CA MET A 136 5.07 -1.79 -8.67
C MET A 136 4.19 -2.38 -9.78
N LEU A 137 3.37 -1.55 -10.45
CA LEU A 137 2.51 -1.95 -11.56
C LEU A 137 3.23 -1.84 -12.91
N LEU A 138 4.41 -1.22 -12.95
CA LEU A 138 5.21 -1.11 -14.16
C LEU A 138 6.07 -2.37 -14.36
N ASP A 139 6.01 -2.95 -15.55
CA ASP A 139 6.83 -4.10 -15.90
C ASP A 139 8.33 -3.75 -15.90
N ASN A 140 9.17 -4.71 -15.51
CA ASN A 140 10.64 -4.60 -15.49
C ASN A 140 11.23 -3.47 -14.63
N THR A 141 10.49 -2.93 -13.68
CA THR A 141 10.99 -1.88 -12.78
C THR A 141 11.35 -2.46 -11.42
N GLN A 142 12.62 -2.37 -11.03
CA GLN A 142 13.05 -2.72 -9.68
C GLN A 142 12.68 -1.59 -8.71
N VAL A 143 11.64 -1.79 -7.90
CA VAL A 143 11.20 -0.80 -6.89
C VAL A 143 11.95 -1.04 -5.59
N VAL A 144 12.59 0.01 -5.07
CA VAL A 144 13.29 -0.06 -3.77
C VAL A 144 12.29 0.11 -2.63
N PRO A 145 12.29 -0.78 -1.62
CA PRO A 145 11.42 -0.65 -0.46
C PRO A 145 11.76 0.57 0.42
N LEU A 146 10.72 1.19 0.96
CA LEU A 146 10.75 2.32 1.87
C LEU A 146 10.42 1.87 3.29
N ASP A 147 11.34 2.11 4.22
CA ASP A 147 11.10 2.03 5.66
C ASP A 147 11.04 3.44 6.23
N MET A 148 9.96 3.78 6.94
CA MET A 148 9.85 5.09 7.59
C MET A 148 8.91 5.10 8.78
N THR A 149 9.18 6.03 9.69
CA THR A 149 8.36 6.32 10.86
C THR A 149 8.18 7.83 11.02
N LEU A 150 6.97 8.27 11.35
CA LEU A 150 6.60 9.66 11.59
C LEU A 150 5.42 9.68 12.56
N GLY A 151 5.41 10.51 13.60
CA GLY A 151 4.36 10.39 14.60
C GLY A 151 4.41 11.37 15.77
N GLN A 152 3.45 11.19 16.68
CA GLN A 152 3.22 12.10 17.79
C GLN A 152 4.24 11.98 18.94
N ASP A 153 4.96 10.86 19.02
CA ASP A 153 5.91 10.61 20.10
C ASP A 153 7.24 11.34 19.83
N VAL A 154 7.90 11.76 20.93
CA VAL A 154 9.21 12.45 20.92
C VAL A 154 10.26 11.65 20.12
N GLU A 155 10.15 10.32 20.11
CA GLU A 155 11.04 9.44 19.37
C GLU A 155 10.76 9.39 17.86
N THR A 156 9.62 9.90 17.37
CA THR A 156 9.17 9.78 15.97
C THR A 156 9.12 11.10 15.20
N ALA A 157 8.99 12.24 15.89
CA ALA A 157 8.82 13.58 15.31
C ALA A 157 7.58 13.71 14.40
N ARG A 158 6.94 14.87 14.40
CA ARG A 158 5.72 15.12 13.59
C ARG A 158 6.05 15.58 12.19
N VAL A 159 7.19 16.25 12.04
CA VAL A 159 7.67 16.79 10.77
C VAL A 159 8.94 16.06 10.36
N MET A 160 8.99 15.61 9.12
CA MET A 160 10.21 15.08 8.51
C MET A 160 10.58 15.89 7.28
N ALA A 161 11.78 16.45 7.27
CA ALA A 161 12.35 17.15 6.13
C ALA A 161 13.33 16.26 5.38
N ILE A 162 12.98 15.86 4.16
CA ILE A 162 13.80 15.02 3.29
C ILE A 162 14.69 15.88 2.40
N THR A 163 15.98 15.56 2.41
CA THR A 163 17.03 16.25 1.66
C THR A 163 17.77 15.28 0.75
N GLY A 164 18.57 15.82 -0.17
CA GLY A 164 19.35 15.07 -1.15
C GLY A 164 19.07 15.52 -2.60
N PRO A 165 19.73 14.94 -3.60
CA PRO A 165 19.59 15.33 -5.00
C PRO A 165 18.16 15.09 -5.53
N ASN A 166 17.73 15.85 -6.55
CA ASN A 166 16.37 15.72 -7.13
C ASN A 166 16.12 14.33 -7.74
N ALA A 167 17.13 13.70 -8.33
CA ALA A 167 17.06 12.31 -8.82
C ALA A 167 17.09 11.25 -7.70
N GLY A 168 17.17 11.65 -6.42
CA GLY A 168 17.32 10.75 -5.27
C GLY A 168 16.06 10.01 -4.83
N GLY A 169 14.89 10.32 -5.40
CA GLY A 169 13.62 9.67 -5.05
C GLY A 169 12.83 10.32 -3.91
N LYS A 170 13.07 11.60 -3.61
CA LYS A 170 12.33 12.36 -2.57
C LYS A 170 10.82 12.40 -2.87
N THR A 171 10.46 12.84 -4.08
CA THR A 171 9.06 12.89 -4.55
C THR A 171 8.43 11.50 -4.61
N VAL A 172 9.20 10.47 -5.00
CA VAL A 172 8.72 9.07 -5.03
C VAL A 172 8.41 8.58 -3.61
N THR A 173 9.28 8.87 -2.64
CA THR A 173 9.06 8.57 -1.22
C THR A 173 7.76 9.20 -0.75
N MET A 174 7.57 10.49 -1.02
CA MET A 174 6.38 11.22 -0.63
C MET A 174 5.10 10.68 -1.28
N LYS A 175 5.13 10.38 -2.60
CA LYS A 175 4.01 9.72 -3.30
C LYS A 175 3.72 8.34 -2.72
N THR A 176 4.74 7.58 -2.33
CA THR A 176 4.57 6.25 -1.71
C THR A 176 3.78 6.35 -0.41
N VAL A 177 4.12 7.33 0.45
CA VAL A 177 3.38 7.56 1.70
C VAL A 177 1.93 7.92 1.45
N GLY A 178 1.68 8.92 0.60
CA GLY A 178 0.33 9.38 0.29
C GLY A 178 -0.54 8.29 -0.32
N LEU A 179 0.00 7.50 -1.25
CA LEU A 179 -0.73 6.41 -1.89
C LEU A 179 -1.00 5.26 -0.91
N CYS A 180 -0.04 4.87 -0.07
CA CYS A 180 -0.28 3.85 0.96
C CYS A 180 -1.37 4.29 1.95
N LEU A 181 -1.37 5.56 2.37
CA LEU A 181 -2.43 6.11 3.21
C LEU A 181 -3.80 6.02 2.52
N LEU A 182 -3.90 6.47 1.26
CA LEU A 182 -5.15 6.43 0.51
C LEU A 182 -5.67 5.01 0.31
N MET A 183 -4.80 4.08 -0.07
CA MET A 183 -5.15 2.67 -0.23
C MET A 183 -5.72 2.10 1.09
N ALA A 184 -4.98 2.27 2.19
CA ALA A 184 -5.37 1.75 3.49
C ALA A 184 -6.72 2.32 3.98
N LEU A 185 -6.91 3.64 3.89
CA LEU A 185 -8.15 4.30 4.30
C LEU A 185 -9.32 4.06 3.33
N SER A 186 -9.04 3.58 2.11
CA SER A 186 -10.05 3.10 1.16
C SER A 186 -10.39 1.62 1.33
N GLY A 187 -9.79 0.93 2.30
CA GLY A 187 -9.99 -0.50 2.54
C GLY A 187 -9.21 -1.41 1.58
N ILE A 188 -8.21 -0.87 0.89
CA ILE A 188 -7.34 -1.63 -0.02
C ILE A 188 -6.05 -2.00 0.72
N PRO A 189 -5.66 -3.29 0.77
CA PRO A 189 -4.36 -3.70 1.30
C PRO A 189 -3.19 -2.98 0.61
N VAL A 190 -2.12 -2.70 1.33
CA VAL A 190 -1.00 -1.88 0.85
C VAL A 190 0.20 -2.73 0.45
N PRO A 191 1.05 -2.27 -0.49
CA PRO A 191 2.29 -2.96 -0.86
C PRO A 191 3.40 -2.69 0.17
N ALA A 192 3.15 -3.07 1.42
CA ALA A 192 4.11 -2.95 2.52
C ALA A 192 4.18 -4.26 3.30
N GLY A 193 5.23 -4.42 4.10
CA GLY A 193 5.44 -5.60 4.93
C GLY A 193 4.66 -5.55 6.25
N GLU A 194 4.67 -6.69 6.95
CA GLU A 194 4.12 -6.82 8.30
C GLU A 194 4.71 -5.78 9.28
N GLY A 195 3.88 -5.34 10.23
CA GLY A 195 4.22 -4.26 11.15
C GLY A 195 4.03 -2.85 10.58
N THR A 196 3.47 -2.72 9.38
CA THR A 196 3.00 -1.46 8.82
C THR A 196 1.76 -0.98 9.58
N SER A 197 1.82 0.25 10.11
CA SER A 197 0.76 0.88 10.87
C SER A 197 0.48 2.26 10.28
N ILE A 198 -0.76 2.52 9.91
CA ILE A 198 -1.18 3.74 9.23
C ILE A 198 -2.17 4.47 10.15
N PRO A 199 -1.96 5.76 10.42
CA PRO A 199 -2.86 6.50 11.28
C PRO A 199 -4.17 6.76 10.55
N PHE A 200 -5.29 6.70 11.29
CA PHE A 200 -6.56 7.18 10.80
C PHE A 200 -6.48 8.70 10.62
N MET A 201 -6.71 9.15 9.39
CA MET A 201 -6.59 10.55 9.01
C MET A 201 -7.81 11.00 8.23
N THR A 202 -8.17 12.27 8.41
CA THR A 202 -9.32 12.89 7.73
C THR A 202 -8.90 13.71 6.52
N GLY A 203 -7.62 14.07 6.41
CA GLY A 203 -7.12 14.91 5.33
C GLY A 203 -5.75 14.49 4.83
N LEU A 204 -5.62 14.37 3.51
CA LEU A 204 -4.34 14.33 2.81
C LEU A 204 -4.19 15.64 2.02
N LEU A 205 -3.27 16.49 2.45
CA LEU A 205 -3.04 17.82 1.90
C LEU A 205 -1.70 17.82 1.16
N VAL A 206 -1.70 18.24 -0.10
CA VAL A 206 -0.57 17.98 -1.00
C VAL A 206 -0.20 19.23 -1.78
N ASP A 207 1.08 19.58 -1.75
CA ASP A 207 1.72 20.50 -2.67
C ASP A 207 2.88 19.75 -3.35
N ILE A 208 2.59 19.10 -4.47
CA ILE A 208 3.54 18.35 -5.29
C ILE A 208 3.29 18.77 -6.73
N GLY A 209 4.25 19.44 -7.36
CA GLY A 209 4.10 19.96 -8.71
C GLY A 209 5.39 19.86 -9.51
N ASP A 210 5.27 19.44 -10.77
CA ASP A 210 6.29 19.62 -11.79
C ASP A 210 6.28 21.09 -12.24
N GLU A 211 7.44 21.73 -12.32
CA GLU A 211 7.62 23.13 -12.76
C GLU A 211 7.18 23.42 -14.23
N GLN A 212 6.49 22.48 -14.89
CA GLN A 212 6.26 22.50 -16.34
C GLN A 212 4.79 22.49 -16.79
N SER A 213 3.81 22.76 -15.92
CA SER A 213 2.46 23.05 -16.43
C SER A 213 2.37 24.52 -16.86
N VAL A 214 2.44 24.74 -18.17
CA VAL A 214 2.32 26.05 -18.87
C VAL A 214 0.90 26.67 -18.73
N GLU A 215 0.04 26.13 -17.86
CA GLU A 215 -1.40 26.40 -17.85
C GLU A 215 -1.90 27.35 -16.74
N ALA A 216 -1.03 28.09 -16.06
CA ALA A 216 -1.46 29.22 -15.25
C ALA A 216 -0.49 30.40 -15.36
N HIS A 217 -1.02 31.57 -15.73
CA HIS A 217 -0.32 32.85 -15.86
C HIS A 217 0.21 33.44 -14.52
N LEU A 218 0.56 32.60 -13.54
CA LEU A 218 1.11 32.97 -12.23
C LEU A 218 2.54 32.44 -12.13
N SER A 219 3.44 33.20 -11.51
CA SER A 219 4.78 32.70 -11.20
C SER A 219 4.66 31.45 -10.34
N THR A 220 5.45 30.41 -10.64
CA THR A 220 5.46 29.10 -9.95
C THR A 220 5.41 29.27 -8.42
N PHE A 221 6.20 30.21 -7.88
CA PHE A 221 6.19 30.56 -6.46
C PHE A 221 4.83 31.03 -5.93
N SER A 222 4.12 31.91 -6.64
CA SER A 222 2.84 32.45 -6.17
C SER A 222 1.74 31.38 -6.13
N ALA A 223 1.78 30.41 -7.05
CA ALA A 223 0.90 29.25 -7.03
C ALA A 223 1.19 28.35 -5.83
N HIS A 224 2.47 28.01 -5.59
CA HIS A 224 2.88 27.25 -4.39
C HIS A 224 2.50 27.97 -3.10
N ALA A 225 2.80 29.26 -2.97
CA ALA A 225 2.47 30.05 -1.78
C ALA A 225 0.95 30.09 -1.52
N SER A 226 0.13 30.28 -2.57
CA SER A 226 -1.33 30.24 -2.46
C SER A 226 -1.83 28.84 -2.04
N ASN A 227 -1.23 27.78 -2.57
CA ASN A 227 -1.59 26.41 -2.20
C ASN A 227 -1.23 26.11 -0.75
N ILE A 228 0.00 26.41 -0.34
CA ILE A 228 0.48 26.28 1.05
C ILE A 228 -0.42 27.07 2.01
N ALA A 229 -0.86 28.28 1.65
CA ALA A 229 -1.79 29.05 2.46
C ALA A 229 -3.15 28.34 2.66
N ARG A 230 -3.67 27.63 1.64
CA ARG A 230 -4.88 26.80 1.77
C ARG A 230 -4.64 25.56 2.63
N ILE A 231 -3.48 24.92 2.47
CA ILE A 231 -3.05 23.77 3.27
C ILE A 231 -3.01 24.16 4.74
N ILE A 232 -2.32 25.26 5.10
CA ILE A 232 -2.23 25.74 6.49
C ILE A 232 -3.62 26.02 7.06
N LYS A 233 -4.54 26.61 6.29
CA LYS A 233 -5.91 26.87 6.74
C LYS A 233 -6.71 25.61 7.05
N SER A 234 -6.42 24.51 6.34
CA SER A 234 -7.18 23.25 6.43
C SER A 234 -6.51 22.22 7.35
N ALA A 235 -5.20 22.34 7.56
CA ALA A 235 -4.42 21.41 8.35
C ALA A 235 -4.78 21.46 9.83
N GLY A 236 -4.77 20.30 10.47
CA GLY A 236 -5.00 20.12 11.89
C GLY A 236 -4.66 18.70 12.36
N PRO A 237 -5.06 18.33 13.58
CA PRO A 237 -4.89 16.98 14.09
C PRO A 237 -5.60 15.97 13.16
N GLY A 238 -4.88 14.96 12.67
CA GLY A 238 -5.41 13.99 11.70
C GLY A 238 -5.24 14.38 10.23
N SER A 239 -4.39 15.37 9.93
CA SER A 239 -3.96 15.69 8.57
C SER A 239 -2.55 15.15 8.29
N LEU A 240 -2.34 14.56 7.11
CA LEU A 240 -1.01 14.35 6.53
C LEU A 240 -0.77 15.43 5.48
N VAL A 241 0.32 16.16 5.63
CA VAL A 241 0.74 17.22 4.71
C VAL A 241 1.99 16.77 3.97
N LEU A 242 1.94 16.84 2.65
CA LEU A 242 3.02 16.48 1.74
C LEU A 242 3.45 17.72 0.96
N LEU A 243 4.68 18.20 1.18
CA LEU A 243 5.22 19.42 0.54
C LEU A 243 6.48 19.07 -0.26
N ASP A 244 6.46 19.24 -1.57
CA ASP A 244 7.68 19.09 -2.41
C ASP A 244 8.38 20.43 -2.54
N GLU A 245 9.71 20.39 -2.50
CA GLU A 245 10.59 21.55 -2.74
C GLU A 245 10.18 22.79 -1.92
N LEU A 246 10.01 22.62 -0.62
CA LEU A 246 9.59 23.70 0.26
C LEU A 246 10.64 24.83 0.28
N GLY A 247 10.15 26.05 0.00
CA GLY A 247 10.93 27.28 0.01
C GLY A 247 11.60 27.64 -1.31
N THR A 248 11.36 26.88 -2.39
CA THR A 248 11.95 27.15 -3.71
C THR A 248 11.15 28.19 -4.51
N GLY A 249 11.70 28.65 -5.65
CA GLY A 249 11.04 29.61 -6.54
C GLY A 249 11.20 31.09 -6.16
N THR A 250 11.99 31.41 -5.13
CA THR A 250 12.28 32.78 -4.69
C THR A 250 13.73 32.90 -4.18
N ASP A 251 14.09 34.05 -3.60
CA ASP A 251 15.36 34.24 -2.90
C ASP A 251 15.58 33.12 -1.86
N PRO A 252 16.71 32.39 -1.89
CA PRO A 252 16.92 31.25 -1.00
C PRO A 252 16.78 31.56 0.49
N SER A 253 17.22 32.75 0.93
CA SER A 253 17.15 33.14 2.35
C SER A 253 15.71 33.42 2.78
N GLN A 254 14.94 34.13 1.95
CA GLN A 254 13.53 34.39 2.21
C GLN A 254 12.68 33.12 2.10
N GLY A 255 12.96 32.29 1.10
CA GLY A 255 12.32 31.00 0.88
C GLY A 255 12.53 30.04 2.04
N ALA A 256 13.76 29.99 2.58
CA ALA A 256 14.06 29.19 3.75
C ALA A 256 13.35 29.69 5.02
N ALA A 257 13.35 31.00 5.25
CA ALA A 257 12.65 31.60 6.40
C ALA A 257 11.14 31.32 6.35
N LEU A 258 10.53 31.46 5.18
CA LEU A 258 9.12 31.14 4.97
C LEU A 258 8.86 29.64 5.15
N GLY A 259 9.69 28.78 4.56
CA GLY A 259 9.57 27.33 4.70
C GLY A 259 9.66 26.86 6.15
N ALA A 260 10.61 27.38 6.92
CA ALA A 260 10.73 27.11 8.35
C ALA A 260 9.46 27.52 9.13
N ALA A 261 8.94 28.72 8.86
CA ALA A 261 7.69 29.19 9.47
C ALA A 261 6.49 28.31 9.12
N VAL A 262 6.40 27.84 7.87
CA VAL A 262 5.36 26.91 7.41
C VAL A 262 5.44 25.57 8.16
N LEU A 263 6.65 24.98 8.27
CA LEU A 263 6.83 23.73 9.01
C LEU A 263 6.44 23.86 10.48
N GLN A 264 6.80 24.98 11.11
CA GLN A 264 6.45 25.26 12.50
C GLN A 264 4.94 25.38 12.70
N GLU A 265 4.27 26.19 11.89
CA GLU A 265 2.82 26.38 11.96
C GLU A 265 2.06 25.06 11.77
N LEU A 266 2.47 24.22 10.81
CA LEU A 266 1.85 22.91 10.58
C LEU A 266 2.10 21.95 11.74
N SER A 267 3.31 21.97 12.31
CA SER A 267 3.67 21.19 13.50
C SER A 267 2.81 21.60 14.71
N ASP A 268 2.64 22.90 14.95
CA ASP A 268 1.88 23.46 16.08
C ASP A 268 0.38 23.14 15.96
N LYS A 269 -0.14 23.04 14.74
CA LYS A 269 -1.50 22.52 14.48
C LYS A 269 -1.65 21.02 14.68
N GLY A 270 -0.56 20.30 14.95
CA GLY A 270 -0.56 18.87 15.21
C GLY A 270 -0.69 17.99 13.96
N ALA A 271 -0.43 18.55 12.77
CA ALA A 271 -0.41 17.78 11.52
C ALA A 271 0.86 16.91 11.44
N LEU A 272 0.78 15.78 10.72
CA LEU A 272 1.99 15.09 10.28
C LEU A 272 2.45 15.72 8.98
N VAL A 273 3.74 16.01 8.87
CA VAL A 273 4.30 16.71 7.71
C VAL A 273 5.48 15.94 7.16
N LEU A 274 5.43 15.67 5.86
CA LEU A 274 6.57 15.23 5.09
C LEU A 274 6.89 16.33 4.07
N ALA A 275 8.05 16.95 4.21
CA ALA A 275 8.50 18.00 3.31
C ALA A 275 9.79 17.59 2.64
N THR A 276 10.02 17.99 1.39
CA THR A 276 11.33 17.89 0.74
C THR A 276 11.91 19.28 0.58
N THR A 277 13.23 19.43 0.70
CA THR A 277 13.91 20.70 0.46
C THR A 277 15.36 20.50 0.08
N HIS A 278 15.94 21.51 -0.56
CA HIS A 278 17.38 21.62 -0.82
C HIS A 278 18.02 22.80 -0.07
N LEU A 279 17.25 23.55 0.72
CA LEU A 279 17.71 24.75 1.41
C LEU A 279 18.34 24.39 2.76
N VAL A 280 19.64 24.69 2.90
CA VAL A 280 20.43 24.38 4.11
C VAL A 280 19.87 25.04 5.37
N ASP A 281 19.32 26.24 5.24
CA ASP A 281 18.74 26.96 6.38
C ASP A 281 17.50 26.25 6.97
N ILE A 282 16.68 25.61 6.13
CA ILE A 282 15.54 24.79 6.61
C ILE A 282 16.07 23.55 7.34
N VAL A 283 17.12 22.92 6.82
CA VAL A 283 17.78 21.77 7.47
C VAL A 283 18.31 22.13 8.85
N GLY A 284 18.98 23.29 8.94
CA GLY A 284 19.50 23.82 10.19
C GLY A 284 18.39 24.18 11.19
N TYR A 285 17.25 24.66 10.71
CA TYR A 285 16.06 24.91 11.53
C TYR A 285 15.47 23.61 12.09
N VAL A 286 15.23 22.61 11.23
CA VAL A 286 14.69 21.30 11.60
C VAL A 286 15.58 20.60 12.61
N HIS A 287 16.91 20.70 12.47
CA HIS A 287 17.87 20.09 13.39
C HIS A 287 17.78 20.64 14.83
N LYS A 288 17.34 21.89 15.00
CA LYS A 288 17.22 22.56 16.31
C LYS A 288 15.90 22.25 17.02
N SER A 289 14.95 21.60 16.35
CA SER A 289 13.62 21.32 16.89
C SER A 289 13.49 19.86 17.31
N GLU A 290 12.97 19.61 18.51
CA GLU A 290 12.68 18.25 18.99
C GLU A 290 11.47 17.62 18.29
N ALA A 291 10.55 18.46 17.76
CA ALA A 291 9.34 18.01 17.09
C ALA A 291 9.56 17.64 15.61
N MET A 292 10.76 17.91 15.08
CA MET A 292 11.09 17.74 13.67
C MET A 292 12.32 16.85 13.51
N VAL A 293 12.43 16.18 12.37
CA VAL A 293 13.57 15.31 12.07
C VAL A 293 14.04 15.50 10.63
N ASN A 294 15.35 15.60 10.45
CA ASN A 294 15.94 15.56 9.13
C ASN A 294 15.98 14.13 8.61
N ALA A 295 15.81 13.97 7.30
CA ALA A 295 16.02 12.71 6.62
C ALA A 295 16.72 12.96 5.28
N SER A 296 17.34 11.93 4.75
CA SER A 296 18.06 12.00 3.48
C SER A 296 17.88 10.75 2.66
N MET A 297 17.95 10.90 1.34
CA MET A 297 18.01 9.76 0.44
C MET A 297 19.44 9.25 0.36
N ALA A 298 19.64 7.97 0.65
CA ALA A 298 20.95 7.33 0.56
C ALA A 298 21.47 7.39 -0.88
N PHE A 299 22.75 7.72 -1.00
CA PHE A 299 23.46 7.88 -2.25
C PHE A 299 24.75 7.07 -2.19
N ASP A 300 25.07 6.38 -3.29
CA ASP A 300 26.32 5.66 -3.42
C ASP A 300 27.37 6.60 -4.02
N GLU A 301 28.36 6.98 -3.21
CA GLU A 301 29.45 7.88 -3.60
C GLU A 301 30.44 7.24 -4.59
N GLU A 302 30.54 5.91 -4.64
CA GLU A 302 31.46 5.23 -5.55
C GLU A 302 30.85 5.13 -6.95
N THR A 303 29.58 4.74 -7.03
CA THR A 303 28.89 4.57 -8.32
C THR A 303 28.16 5.83 -8.79
N MET A 304 28.07 6.85 -7.94
CA MET A 304 27.31 8.09 -8.15
C MET A 304 25.83 7.83 -8.46
N ARG A 305 25.24 6.81 -7.82
CA ARG A 305 23.85 6.40 -8.05
C ARG A 305 22.99 6.55 -6.79
N PRO A 306 21.72 6.98 -6.93
CA PRO A 306 20.78 6.98 -5.83
C PRO A 306 20.45 5.54 -5.40
N LEU A 307 20.47 5.27 -4.10
CA LEU A 307 20.09 3.98 -3.52
C LEU A 307 18.60 3.91 -3.16
N TYR A 308 17.87 5.03 -3.31
CA TYR A 308 16.44 5.19 -3.04
C TYR A 308 16.01 4.74 -1.62
N ARG A 309 16.95 4.71 -0.66
CA ARG A 309 16.69 4.34 0.73
C ARG A 309 16.66 5.58 1.60
N LEU A 310 15.57 5.80 2.33
CA LEU A 310 15.45 6.89 3.27
C LEU A 310 16.30 6.62 4.53
N ARG A 311 17.11 7.59 4.94
CA ARG A 311 17.88 7.59 6.20
C ARG A 311 17.35 8.69 7.11
N ARG A 312 16.95 8.31 8.33
CA ARG A 312 16.39 9.22 9.33
C ARG A 312 17.50 9.81 10.21
N GLY A 313 17.37 11.08 10.56
CA GLY A 313 18.24 11.82 11.48
C GLY A 313 19.42 12.53 10.82
N GLU A 314 19.60 12.39 9.50
CA GLU A 314 20.75 12.94 8.79
C GLU A 314 20.33 13.74 7.57
N PRO A 315 20.81 14.99 7.43
CA PRO A 315 20.67 15.71 6.19
C PRO A 315 21.61 15.14 5.11
N GLY A 316 21.13 15.14 3.87
CA GLY A 316 21.84 14.67 2.70
C GLY A 316 22.58 15.80 2.02
N GLN A 317 23.69 15.46 1.37
CA GLN A 317 24.49 16.42 0.60
C GLN A 317 23.94 16.59 -0.82
N SER A 318 24.02 17.82 -1.34
CA SER A 318 23.66 18.13 -2.74
C SER A 318 24.86 17.90 -3.66
N HIS A 319 24.98 16.70 -4.22
CA HIS A 319 26.05 16.32 -5.16
C HIS A 319 25.81 16.85 -6.59
N ALA A 320 25.33 18.09 -6.73
CA ALA A 320 24.88 18.60 -8.02
C ALA A 320 26.02 18.69 -9.04
N ILE A 321 27.21 19.12 -8.61
CA ILE A 321 28.40 19.28 -9.45
C ILE A 321 28.94 17.92 -9.89
N GLU A 322 29.02 16.97 -8.97
CA GLU A 322 29.50 15.61 -9.24
C GLU A 322 28.51 14.82 -10.11
N THR A 323 27.20 15.00 -9.88
CA THR A 323 26.16 14.39 -10.71
C THR A 323 26.24 14.91 -12.15
N ALA A 324 26.48 16.21 -12.36
CA ALA A 324 26.63 16.79 -13.69
C ALA A 324 27.77 16.14 -14.49
N ALA A 325 28.87 15.77 -13.82
CA ALA A 325 29.98 15.05 -14.46
C ALA A 325 29.53 13.68 -15.03
N THR A 326 28.70 12.93 -14.29
CA THR A 326 28.16 11.64 -14.75
C THR A 326 27.25 11.78 -15.97
N TYR A 327 26.57 12.92 -16.13
CA TYR A 327 25.75 13.24 -17.31
C TYR A 327 26.55 13.84 -18.49
N GLY A 328 27.88 13.80 -18.44
CA GLY A 328 28.75 14.19 -19.55
C GLY A 328 29.16 15.66 -19.56
N MET A 329 29.02 16.37 -18.44
CA MET A 329 29.55 17.75 -18.31
C MET A 329 31.08 17.75 -18.48
N PRO A 330 31.66 18.65 -19.30
CA PRO A 330 33.10 18.70 -19.50
C PRO A 330 33.87 18.91 -18.18
N ALA A 331 34.96 18.16 -17.99
CA ALA A 331 35.76 18.21 -16.77
C ALA A 331 36.25 19.63 -16.42
N SER A 332 36.57 20.44 -17.42
CA SER A 332 36.97 21.84 -17.22
C SER A 332 35.88 22.71 -16.57
N VAL A 333 34.61 22.45 -16.88
CA VAL A 333 33.46 23.16 -16.30
C VAL A 333 33.21 22.67 -14.87
N VAL A 334 33.32 21.36 -14.63
CA VAL A 334 33.14 20.75 -13.30
C VAL A 334 34.19 21.29 -12.33
N GLU A 335 35.47 21.30 -12.73
CA GLU A 335 36.55 21.81 -11.88
C GLU A 335 36.38 23.32 -11.62
N ARG A 336 36.00 24.09 -12.63
CA ARG A 336 35.70 25.51 -12.44
C ARG A 336 34.52 25.75 -11.51
N ALA A 337 33.49 24.91 -11.56
CA ALA A 337 32.34 24.99 -10.67
C ALA A 337 32.72 24.71 -9.21
N LYS A 338 33.61 23.73 -8.96
CA LYS A 338 34.14 23.45 -7.61
C LYS A 338 34.95 24.64 -7.06
N GLU A 339 35.78 25.26 -7.90
CA GLU A 339 36.53 26.47 -7.51
C GLU A 339 35.59 27.64 -7.12
N LEU A 340 34.49 27.81 -7.87
CA LEU A 340 33.52 28.89 -7.65
C LEU A 340 32.58 28.64 -6.47
N ALA A 341 32.27 27.37 -6.15
CA ALA A 341 31.39 27.00 -5.04
C ALA A 341 31.97 27.39 -3.66
N GLY A 342 33.27 27.66 -3.57
CA GLY A 342 33.89 28.34 -2.43
C GLY A 342 34.04 27.49 -1.16
N THR A 343 34.98 27.91 -0.31
CA THR A 343 35.54 27.15 0.82
C THR A 343 34.54 26.85 1.95
N ILE A 344 33.50 27.69 2.14
CA ILE A 344 32.56 27.59 3.28
C ILE A 344 31.54 26.45 3.08
N GLN A 345 31.05 26.25 1.86
CA GLN A 345 30.16 25.13 1.53
C GLN A 345 30.92 23.80 1.67
N VAL A 346 32.15 23.78 1.15
CA VAL A 346 33.06 22.62 1.21
C VAL A 346 33.47 22.26 2.65
N GLU A 347 33.63 23.24 3.54
CA GLU A 347 33.93 23.01 4.97
C GLU A 347 32.73 22.40 5.73
N PHE A 348 31.51 22.90 5.48
CA PHE A 348 30.29 22.30 6.07
C PHE A 348 30.05 20.89 5.52
N GLU A 349 30.20 20.70 4.21
CA GLU A 349 30.13 19.38 3.55
C GLU A 349 31.20 18.43 4.09
N GLY A 350 32.42 18.93 4.34
CA GLY A 350 33.51 18.19 4.95
C GLY A 350 33.19 17.72 6.37
N LEU A 351 32.59 18.59 7.20
CA LEU A 351 32.15 18.23 8.55
C LEU A 351 31.03 17.19 8.53
N VAL A 352 30.08 17.32 7.60
CA VAL A 352 29.01 16.33 7.41
C VAL A 352 29.59 14.99 6.97
N ARG A 353 30.58 14.96 6.06
CA ARG A 353 31.29 13.72 5.68
C ARG A 353 31.99 13.07 6.86
N ASP A 354 32.70 13.84 7.68
CA ASP A 354 33.45 13.28 8.81
C ASP A 354 32.50 12.69 9.85
N LEU A 355 31.34 13.33 10.08
CA LEU A 355 30.26 12.79 10.92
C LEU A 355 29.66 11.50 10.34
N GLN A 356 29.39 11.46 9.03
CA GLN A 356 28.86 10.26 8.36
C GLN A 356 29.85 9.10 8.41
N ALA A 357 31.14 9.34 8.17
CA ALA A 357 32.18 8.32 8.24
C ALA A 357 32.35 7.76 9.67
N ARG A 358 32.31 8.64 10.68
CA ARG A 358 32.34 8.23 12.10
C ARG A 358 31.11 7.45 12.53
N ARG A 359 29.95 7.72 11.93
CA ARG A 359 28.73 6.99 12.27
C ARG A 359 28.63 5.65 11.55
N LEU A 360 29.07 5.55 10.30
CA LEU A 360 29.14 4.27 9.60
C LEU A 360 30.11 3.29 10.30
N THR A 361 31.19 3.82 10.87
CA THR A 361 32.10 3.03 11.72
C THR A 361 31.40 2.59 13.02
N LEU A 362 30.66 3.48 13.69
CA LEU A 362 29.85 3.12 14.86
C LEU A 362 28.76 2.07 14.54
N GLU A 363 28.06 2.17 13.41
CA GLU A 363 27.05 1.18 12.99
C GLU A 363 27.69 -0.20 12.76
N ARG A 364 28.86 -0.25 12.13
CA ARG A 364 29.63 -1.48 11.95
C ARG A 364 30.10 -2.07 13.29
N GLU A 365 30.52 -1.21 14.21
CA GLU A 365 30.90 -1.61 15.57
C GLU A 365 29.69 -2.14 16.35
N GLU A 366 28.51 -1.52 16.22
CA GLU A 366 27.26 -1.99 16.84
C GLU A 366 26.80 -3.33 16.25
N GLU A 367 26.85 -3.51 14.92
CA GLU A 367 26.54 -4.80 14.29
C GLU A 367 27.52 -5.90 14.74
N ALA A 368 28.81 -5.58 14.85
CA ALA A 368 29.81 -6.51 15.35
C ALA A 368 29.54 -6.87 16.82
N ALA A 369 29.25 -5.88 17.66
CA ALA A 369 28.92 -6.07 19.07
C ALA A 369 27.61 -6.85 19.27
N ALA A 370 26.61 -6.66 18.38
CA ALA A 370 25.36 -7.42 18.40
C ALA A 370 25.60 -8.90 18.10
N LYS A 371 26.41 -9.21 17.07
CA LYS A 371 26.83 -10.58 16.74
C LYS A 371 27.61 -11.23 17.88
N GLU A 372 28.51 -10.49 18.51
CA GLU A 372 29.30 -10.98 19.65
C GLU A 372 28.42 -11.27 20.87
N ARG A 373 27.43 -10.39 21.17
CA ARG A 373 26.44 -10.63 22.24
C ARG A 373 25.58 -11.86 21.98
N GLU A 374 25.20 -12.11 20.73
CA GLU A 374 24.44 -13.29 20.35
C GLU A 374 25.29 -14.57 20.55
N ALA A 375 26.54 -14.55 20.10
CA ALA A 375 27.50 -15.65 20.31
C ALA A 375 27.72 -15.95 21.81
N LEU A 376 27.98 -14.92 22.62
CA LEU A 376 28.11 -15.05 24.08
C LEU A 376 26.81 -15.56 24.72
N GLY A 377 25.64 -15.17 24.20
CA GLY A 377 24.34 -15.66 24.65
C GLY A 377 24.17 -17.17 24.44
N LEU A 378 24.61 -17.68 23.29
CA LEU A 378 24.63 -19.11 22.98
C LEU A 378 25.61 -19.87 23.87
N GLU A 379 26.84 -19.38 24.01
CA GLU A 379 27.87 -20.00 24.84
C GLU A 379 27.45 -20.05 26.32
N ARG A 380 26.82 -18.98 26.83
CA ARG A 380 26.30 -18.92 28.20
C ARG A 380 25.14 -19.89 28.44
N ARG A 381 24.32 -20.18 27.40
CA ARG A 381 23.29 -21.23 27.47
C ARG A 381 23.91 -22.62 27.53
N GLU A 382 24.94 -22.90 26.74
CA GLU A 382 25.67 -24.18 26.80
C GLU A 382 26.37 -24.38 28.14
N LEU A 383 27.05 -23.35 28.66
CA LEU A 383 27.71 -23.39 29.97
C LEU A 383 26.71 -23.67 31.09
N LYS A 384 25.54 -23.02 31.09
CA LYS A 384 24.46 -23.31 32.05
C LYS A 384 23.96 -24.75 31.95
N LYS A 385 23.88 -25.31 30.74
CA LYS A 385 23.49 -26.71 30.53
C LYS A 385 24.53 -27.66 31.12
N LYS A 386 25.80 -27.48 30.78
CA LYS A 386 26.93 -28.27 31.32
C LYS A 386 27.02 -28.17 32.85
N LEU A 387 26.79 -26.99 33.42
CA LEU A 387 26.82 -26.79 34.88
C LEU A 387 25.68 -27.56 35.58
N LYS A 388 24.47 -27.53 35.00
CA LYS A 388 23.33 -28.34 35.49
C LYS A 388 23.61 -29.84 35.40
N GLU A 389 24.20 -30.29 34.30
CA GLU A 389 24.58 -31.70 34.12
C GLU A 389 25.62 -32.12 35.16
N ALA A 390 26.68 -31.32 35.35
CA ALA A 390 27.71 -31.57 36.36
C ALA A 390 27.16 -31.56 37.81
N ASP A 391 26.24 -30.65 38.14
CA ASP A 391 25.58 -30.63 39.45
C ASP A 391 24.70 -31.87 39.67
N SER A 392 24.00 -32.33 38.63
CA SER A 392 23.20 -33.56 38.69
C SER A 392 24.08 -34.80 38.89
N GLU A 393 25.23 -34.85 38.22
CA GLU A 393 26.19 -35.92 38.32
C GLU A 393 26.87 -35.96 39.68
N LYS A 394 27.28 -34.79 40.20
CA LYS A 394 27.81 -34.64 41.57
C LYS A 394 26.80 -35.12 42.62
N LYS A 395 25.52 -34.74 42.50
CA LYS A 395 24.46 -35.23 43.40
C LYS A 395 24.31 -36.75 43.33
N ASN A 396 24.39 -37.34 42.13
CA ASN A 396 24.32 -38.79 41.95
C ASN A 396 25.53 -39.51 42.55
N ILE A 397 26.74 -38.98 42.39
CA ILE A 397 27.97 -39.54 42.99
C ILE A 397 27.89 -39.49 44.52
N ILE A 398 27.49 -38.34 45.09
CA ILE A 398 27.33 -38.20 46.54
C ILE A 398 26.28 -39.17 47.07
N ARG A 399 25.15 -39.33 46.36
CA ARG A 399 24.11 -40.28 46.73
C ARG A 399 24.61 -41.72 46.73
N LYS A 400 25.30 -42.15 45.66
CA LYS A 400 25.92 -43.49 45.57
C LYS A 400 26.93 -43.72 46.70
N ALA A 401 27.81 -42.74 46.95
CA ALA A 401 28.78 -42.82 48.04
C ALA A 401 28.11 -42.97 49.42
N TYR A 402 26.98 -42.27 49.65
CA TYR A 402 26.19 -42.44 50.88
C TYR A 402 25.52 -43.81 50.99
N GLU A 403 25.00 -44.34 49.88
CA GLU A 403 24.38 -45.67 49.82
C GLU A 403 25.43 -46.78 50.08
N ASP A 404 26.61 -46.66 49.47
CA ASP A 404 27.75 -47.57 49.65
C ASP A 404 28.30 -47.50 51.08
N ALA A 405 28.48 -46.29 51.64
CA ALA A 405 28.88 -46.11 53.03
C ALA A 405 27.86 -46.72 54.00
N ARG A 406 26.56 -46.58 53.74
CA ARG A 406 25.50 -47.24 54.51
C ARG A 406 25.52 -48.76 54.36
N ALA A 407 25.89 -49.29 53.21
CA ALA A 407 26.05 -50.72 53.00
C ALA A 407 27.24 -51.27 53.81
N ILE A 408 28.37 -50.57 53.79
CA ILE A 408 29.58 -50.91 54.59
C ILE A 408 29.29 -50.82 56.09
N VAL A 409 28.64 -49.76 56.57
CA VAL A 409 28.28 -49.64 58.00
C VAL A 409 27.32 -50.77 58.42
N ARG A 410 26.41 -51.20 57.54
CA ARG A 410 25.52 -52.34 57.80
C ARG A 410 26.27 -53.68 57.81
N SER A 411 27.24 -53.90 56.93
CA SER A 411 28.06 -55.11 56.95
C SER A 411 28.94 -55.17 58.20
N VAL A 412 29.59 -54.05 58.56
CA VAL A 412 30.40 -53.95 59.79
C VAL A 412 29.54 -54.16 61.04
N LYS A 413 28.32 -53.59 61.11
CA LYS A 413 27.38 -53.87 62.21
C LYS A 413 26.97 -55.35 62.28
N ARG A 414 26.77 -56.02 61.14
CA ARG A 414 26.48 -57.47 61.11
C ARG A 414 27.67 -58.31 61.56
N GLU A 415 28.88 -57.98 61.14
CA GLU A 415 30.10 -58.65 61.60
C GLU A 415 30.35 -58.43 63.09
N ALA A 416 30.20 -57.20 63.57
CA ALA A 416 30.32 -56.87 64.99
C ALA A 416 29.27 -57.60 65.85
N ALA A 417 28.02 -57.71 65.37
CA ALA A 417 26.98 -58.50 66.03
C ALA A 417 27.35 -59.99 66.05
N GLY A 418 27.90 -60.54 64.96
CA GLY A 418 28.38 -61.92 64.90
C GLY A 418 29.57 -62.19 65.83
N LEU A 419 30.49 -61.23 65.99
CA LEU A 419 31.61 -61.30 66.94
C LEU A 419 31.15 -61.20 68.39
N LEU A 420 30.19 -60.32 68.70
CA LEU A 420 29.59 -60.20 70.03
C LEU A 420 28.83 -61.46 70.44
N ASP A 421 28.15 -62.12 69.49
CA ASP A 421 27.44 -63.37 69.76
C ASP A 421 28.40 -64.55 69.99
N LYS A 422 29.54 -64.57 69.27
CA LYS A 422 30.67 -65.49 69.58
C LYS A 422 31.27 -65.20 70.95
N ALA A 423 31.52 -63.94 71.30
CA ALA A 423 32.09 -63.57 72.59
C ALA A 423 31.15 -63.86 73.78
N LYS A 424 29.82 -63.76 73.59
CA LYS A 424 28.83 -64.18 74.59
C LYS A 424 28.81 -65.70 74.77
N LYS A 425 28.91 -66.48 73.68
CA LYS A 425 29.05 -67.95 73.76
C LYS A 425 30.35 -68.38 74.44
N ASP A 426 31.44 -67.67 74.20
CA ASP A 426 32.74 -67.96 74.83
C ASP A 426 32.77 -67.55 76.32
N LYS A 427 32.13 -66.44 76.70
CA LYS A 427 31.93 -66.08 78.13
C LYS A 427 31.02 -67.06 78.87
N SER A 428 30.00 -67.62 78.21
CA SER A 428 29.16 -68.66 78.81
C SER A 428 29.94 -69.96 79.03
N LYS A 429 30.84 -70.34 78.10
CA LYS A 429 31.76 -71.48 78.30
C LYS A 429 32.83 -71.23 79.37
N ALA A 430 33.31 -69.99 79.53
CA ALA A 430 34.29 -69.64 80.55
C ALA A 430 33.68 -69.55 81.97
N ALA A 431 32.44 -69.04 82.11
CA ALA A 431 31.73 -68.97 83.39
C ALA A 431 31.30 -70.35 83.92
N LEU A 432 31.03 -71.32 83.03
CA LEU A 432 30.79 -72.71 83.42
C LEU A 432 32.06 -73.45 83.88
N LYS A 433 33.26 -73.01 83.47
CA LYS A 433 34.53 -73.61 83.91
C LYS A 433 35.06 -73.07 85.24
N SER A 434 34.57 -71.93 85.71
CA SER A 434 34.96 -71.33 87.00
C SER A 434 34.05 -71.72 88.18
N LEU A 435 33.01 -72.52 87.93
CA LEU A 435 32.09 -73.04 88.95
C LEU A 435 32.40 -74.50 89.37
N ASP A 436 33.30 -75.20 88.66
CA ASP A 436 33.72 -76.59 88.95
C ASP A 436 35.05 -76.70 89.72
N THR A 437 35.62 -75.60 90.23
CA THR A 437 36.90 -75.60 90.98
C THR A 437 36.80 -75.04 92.41
N VAL A 438 35.59 -74.88 92.95
CA VAL A 438 35.37 -74.71 94.40
C VAL A 438 34.27 -75.68 94.82
N GLY A 439 34.70 -76.90 95.16
CA GLY A 439 33.89 -78.01 95.66
C GLY A 439 34.80 -79.15 96.07
#